data_AF-A0A2U1PD98-F1
#
_entry.id   AF-A0A2U1PD98-F1
#
_cell.length_a   1.000
_cell.length_b   1.000
_cell.length_c   1.000
_cell.angle_alpha   90.00
_cell.angle_beta   90.00
_cell.angle_gamma   90.00
#
_symmetry.space_group_name_H-M   'P 1'
#
loop_
_entity.id
_entity.type
_entity.pdbx_description
1 polymer ?
#
loop_
_entity_poly.entity_id
_entity_poly.type
_entity_poly.pdbx_seq_one_letter_code
_entity_poly.pdbx_strand_id
1 'polypeptide(L)'
;MTLNCLRMTKFSNELYFIVHASSIHFKKVITSWRSTVDPGPGLYSLQIDSIEKQYLLKWNKSVEYWTSGSWDGQKHIFALVPEMRLNYIYNFSYVDNDNESYFTYSMYNPEIISRFIIDISGQIKQLSWLDASQQWNLFWSQPQFCEVYARCGPFGACGENRLPFCNCLTAFEPRSPHNWDLSDFSGGCMRKTKLSCKAKEEKPGFILGYVPSRFFSSSENKTLLPNDESACRNFCLVDCSCYAYTFVSEQCHLWNDEGLSNVSLMLSDSNSQTFAINIKVSSSDTPTNASKINTKVLVAGIVSGFFGLVLLCSIGVICYRRAKRQAYLLLGVHKVINH
;
A
#
# COMPACT_ATOMS: atom_id res chain seq x y z
N MET A 1 -18.79 -27.33 23.53
CA MET A 1 -18.24 -26.90 22.23
C MET A 1 -19.04 -25.69 21.80
N THR A 2 -18.65 -24.53 22.32
CA THR A 2 -19.48 -23.32 22.37
C THR A 2 -19.21 -22.51 21.11
N LEU A 3 -20.17 -22.51 20.17
CA LEU A 3 -20.17 -21.56 19.06
C LEU A 3 -20.15 -20.15 19.66
N ASN A 4 -19.07 -19.40 19.44
CA ASN A 4 -19.12 -17.95 19.52
C ASN A 4 -19.79 -17.40 18.24
N CYS A 5 -21.02 -17.85 17.98
CA CYS A 5 -21.95 -17.06 17.20
C CYS A 5 -22.34 -15.89 18.09
N LEU A 6 -21.87 -14.69 17.76
CA LEU A 6 -22.62 -13.48 18.08
C LEU A 6 -24.09 -13.77 17.73
N ARG A 7 -24.95 -13.69 18.74
CA ARG A 7 -26.34 -14.10 18.72
C ARG A 7 -27.04 -13.56 17.46
N MET A 8 -27.18 -14.38 16.42
CA MET A 8 -28.17 -14.16 15.37
C MET A 8 -29.51 -14.55 15.99
N THR A 9 -30.20 -13.62 16.62
CA THR A 9 -31.59 -13.83 16.99
C THR A 9 -32.41 -13.82 15.70
N LYS A 10 -32.75 -15.01 15.21
CA LYS A 10 -33.81 -15.19 14.20
C LYS A 10 -35.16 -14.96 14.88
N PHE A 11 -35.60 -13.71 14.94
CA PHE A 11 -37.01 -13.35 15.11
C PHE A 11 -37.43 -12.70 13.78
N SER A 12 -38.31 -13.39 13.04
CA SER A 12 -38.96 -12.94 11.79
C SER A 12 -38.11 -12.18 10.77
N ASN A 13 -37.61 -12.85 9.73
CA ASN A 13 -37.21 -12.30 8.42
C ASN A 13 -36.37 -10.99 8.32
N GLU A 14 -35.80 -10.48 9.41
CA GLU A 14 -35.00 -9.25 9.40
C GLU A 14 -33.63 -9.52 10.04
N LEU A 15 -32.56 -9.39 9.26
CA LEU A 15 -31.18 -9.56 9.73
C LEU A 15 -30.63 -8.22 10.20
N TYR A 16 -30.80 -7.93 11.49
CA TYR A 16 -30.16 -6.81 12.16
C TYR A 16 -28.73 -7.21 12.59
N PHE A 17 -27.71 -6.46 12.16
CA PHE A 17 -26.37 -6.54 12.77
C PHE A 17 -26.23 -5.40 13.76
N ILE A 18 -26.47 -5.70 15.04
CA ILE A 18 -26.38 -4.71 16.12
C ILE A 18 -25.01 -4.79 16.78
N VAL A 19 -24.24 -3.71 16.68
CA VAL A 19 -22.95 -3.57 17.38
C VAL A 19 -23.19 -2.97 18.77
N HIS A 20 -23.63 -3.80 19.73
CA HIS A 20 -23.90 -3.34 21.10
C HIS A 20 -22.64 -2.90 21.85
N ALA A 21 -22.68 -1.77 22.57
CA ALA A 21 -21.87 -1.54 23.76
C ALA A 21 -22.79 -1.29 24.96
N SER A 22 -22.70 -2.09 26.02
CA SER A 22 -23.50 -1.90 27.24
C SER A 22 -22.75 -1.01 28.23
N SER A 23 -23.46 -0.13 28.93
CA SER A 23 -22.90 0.60 30.05
C SER A 23 -22.58 -0.37 31.21
N ILE A 24 -21.44 -0.13 31.86
CA ILE A 24 -20.96 -0.79 33.08
C ILE A 24 -20.47 -2.26 32.89
N HIS A 25 -19.28 -2.39 32.27
CA HIS A 25 -18.30 -3.51 32.32
C HIS A 25 -18.03 -4.37 31.07
N PHE A 26 -18.82 -4.33 29.99
CA PHE A 26 -18.53 -5.15 28.80
C PHE A 26 -18.49 -4.35 27.49
N LYS A 27 -17.28 -3.97 27.08
CA LYS A 27 -16.98 -3.52 25.72
C LYS A 27 -17.14 -4.71 24.75
N LYS A 28 -18.21 -4.76 23.97
CA LYS A 28 -18.38 -5.81 22.94
C LYS A 28 -17.47 -5.48 21.77
N VAL A 29 -16.71 -6.48 21.33
CA VAL A 29 -15.73 -6.36 20.25
C VAL A 29 -16.08 -7.37 19.18
N ILE A 30 -16.29 -6.89 17.95
CA ILE A 30 -16.44 -7.78 16.80
C ILE A 30 -15.04 -8.03 16.26
N THR A 31 -14.66 -9.29 16.09
CA THR A 31 -13.34 -9.66 15.57
C THR A 31 -13.51 -10.31 14.21
N SER A 32 -12.65 -9.96 13.27
CA SER A 32 -12.51 -10.63 11.98
C SER A 32 -12.24 -12.12 12.17
N TRP A 33 -12.52 -12.90 11.14
CA TRP A 33 -12.03 -14.27 11.06
C TRP A 33 -10.52 -14.27 10.88
N ARG A 34 -9.88 -15.37 11.26
CA ARG A 34 -8.45 -15.56 11.07
C ARG A 34 -8.11 -15.72 9.59
N SER A 35 -8.95 -16.43 8.84
CA SER A 35 -8.82 -16.59 7.40
C SER A 35 -10.19 -16.85 6.75
N THR A 36 -10.23 -17.02 5.43
CA THR A 36 -11.44 -17.39 4.70
C THR A 36 -11.95 -18.80 5.05
N VAL A 37 -11.08 -19.67 5.58
CA VAL A 37 -11.40 -21.07 5.91
C VAL A 37 -11.42 -21.36 7.42
N ASP A 38 -10.78 -20.52 8.23
CA ASP A 38 -10.75 -20.62 9.69
C ASP A 38 -11.54 -19.45 10.32
N PRO A 39 -12.76 -19.70 10.85
CA PRO A 39 -13.60 -18.69 11.49
C PRO A 39 -13.14 -18.32 12.90
N GLY A 40 -12.02 -18.88 13.37
CA GLY A 40 -11.40 -18.49 14.63
C GLY A 40 -11.05 -16.98 14.66
N PRO A 41 -10.85 -16.38 15.84
CA PRO A 41 -10.55 -14.96 15.97
C PRO A 41 -9.28 -14.55 15.21
N GLY A 42 -9.41 -13.54 14.34
CA GLY A 42 -8.33 -12.89 13.61
C GLY A 42 -7.72 -11.70 14.36
N LEU A 43 -6.91 -10.91 13.64
CA LEU A 43 -6.17 -9.77 14.19
C LEU A 43 -6.95 -8.46 14.17
N TYR A 44 -7.90 -8.30 13.25
CA TYR A 44 -8.65 -7.06 13.12
C TYR A 44 -9.93 -7.11 13.94
N SER A 45 -10.26 -5.99 14.56
CA SER A 45 -11.44 -5.88 15.41
C SER A 45 -12.10 -4.51 15.29
N LEU A 46 -13.41 -4.48 15.54
CA LEU A 46 -14.23 -3.29 15.62
C LEU A 46 -14.77 -3.13 17.03
N GLN A 47 -14.72 -1.90 17.53
CA GLN A 47 -15.18 -1.52 18.86
C GLN A 47 -15.97 -0.21 18.80
N ILE A 48 -17.07 -0.09 19.56
CA ILE A 48 -17.76 1.20 19.74
C ILE A 48 -17.04 2.04 20.80
N ASP A 49 -16.88 3.32 20.49
CA ASP A 49 -16.51 4.37 21.41
C ASP A 49 -17.74 5.25 21.66
N SER A 50 -18.36 5.05 22.84
CA SER A 50 -19.59 5.73 23.22
C SER A 50 -19.40 7.21 23.53
N ILE A 51 -18.18 7.63 23.90
CA ILE A 51 -17.89 9.02 24.28
C ILE A 51 -17.94 9.91 23.04
N GLU A 52 -17.18 9.54 22.01
CA GLU A 52 -17.11 10.27 20.74
C GLU A 52 -18.19 9.85 19.73
N LYS A 53 -19.05 8.88 20.12
CA LYS A 53 -20.11 8.29 19.29
C LYS A 53 -19.60 7.84 17.93
N GLN A 54 -18.59 6.99 17.96
CA GLN A 54 -17.90 6.48 16.78
C GLN A 54 -17.60 4.99 16.95
N TYR A 55 -17.11 4.35 15.89
CA TYR A 55 -16.49 3.04 16.02
C TYR A 55 -15.03 3.08 15.57
N LEU A 56 -14.24 2.29 16.27
CA LEU A 56 -12.78 2.21 16.19
C LEU A 56 -12.40 0.86 15.61
N LEU A 57 -11.46 0.88 14.67
CA LEU A 57 -10.85 -0.31 14.14
C LEU A 57 -9.47 -0.52 14.77
N LYS A 58 -9.27 -1.71 15.33
CA LYS A 58 -8.06 -2.06 16.08
C LYS A 58 -7.40 -3.31 15.53
N TRP A 59 -6.09 -3.22 15.36
CA TRP A 59 -5.21 -4.34 15.08
C TRP A 59 -4.72 -4.94 16.38
N ASN A 60 -4.80 -6.27 16.47
CA ASN A 60 -4.47 -7.06 17.64
C ASN A 60 -5.11 -6.52 18.95
N LYS A 61 -6.34 -5.99 18.83
CA LYS A 61 -7.15 -5.39 19.91
C LYS A 61 -6.53 -4.17 20.64
N SER A 62 -5.32 -3.75 20.24
CA SER A 62 -4.54 -2.75 20.97
C SER A 62 -4.22 -1.52 20.13
N VAL A 63 -3.85 -1.72 18.86
CA VAL A 63 -3.42 -0.63 17.98
C VAL A 63 -4.61 -0.13 17.18
N GLU A 64 -5.11 1.05 17.52
CA GLU A 64 -6.10 1.73 16.70
C GLU A 64 -5.47 2.22 15.40
N TYR A 65 -6.10 1.91 14.27
CA TYR A 65 -5.58 2.32 12.96
C TYR A 65 -6.55 3.14 12.14
N TRP A 66 -7.83 3.14 12.51
CA TRP A 66 -8.84 3.94 11.83
C TRP A 66 -10.08 4.12 12.72
N THR A 67 -10.78 5.22 12.51
CA THR A 67 -12.06 5.53 13.15
C THR A 67 -13.09 5.99 12.13
N SER A 68 -14.37 5.71 12.38
CA SER A 68 -15.48 6.27 11.60
C SER A 68 -15.58 7.78 11.70
N GLY A 69 -14.97 8.38 12.73
CA GLY A 69 -15.29 9.72 13.20
C GLY A 69 -16.67 9.76 13.86
N SER A 70 -16.98 10.89 14.51
CA SER A 70 -18.22 11.06 15.27
C SER A 70 -19.47 10.95 14.40
N TRP A 71 -20.53 10.43 15.01
CA TRP A 71 -21.86 10.33 14.42
C TRP A 71 -22.53 11.70 14.29
N ASP A 72 -22.94 12.06 13.07
CA ASP A 72 -23.81 13.20 12.78
C ASP A 72 -25.27 12.74 12.79
N GLY A 73 -25.97 13.00 13.90
CA GLY A 73 -27.37 12.59 14.08
C GLY A 73 -28.37 13.30 13.17
N GLN A 74 -28.03 14.45 12.58
CA GLN A 74 -28.92 15.12 11.61
C GLN A 74 -28.78 14.50 10.22
N LYS A 75 -27.56 14.11 9.85
CA LYS A 75 -27.29 13.51 8.53
C LYS A 75 -27.36 11.99 8.52
N HIS A 76 -27.45 11.36 9.69
CA HIS A 76 -27.42 9.90 9.87
C HIS A 76 -26.18 9.26 9.24
N ILE A 77 -25.01 9.88 9.42
CA ILE A 77 -23.72 9.39 8.88
C ILE A 77 -22.60 9.54 9.92
N PHE A 78 -21.55 8.74 9.78
CA PHE A 78 -20.28 9.02 10.45
C PHE A 78 -19.42 9.96 9.59
N ALA A 79 -18.66 10.85 10.25
CA ALA A 79 -17.92 11.92 9.59
C ALA A 79 -16.91 11.43 8.52
N LEU A 80 -16.27 10.28 8.75
CA LEU A 80 -15.27 9.68 7.86
C LEU A 80 -15.81 8.50 7.03
N VAL A 81 -17.14 8.38 6.92
CA VAL A 81 -17.79 7.34 6.10
C VAL A 81 -18.77 8.00 5.12
N PRO A 82 -18.25 8.75 4.12
CA PRO A 82 -19.08 9.49 3.18
C PRO A 82 -20.02 8.59 2.36
N GLU A 83 -19.73 7.30 2.21
CA GLU A 83 -20.55 6.32 1.50
C GLU A 83 -21.92 6.10 2.18
N MET A 84 -22.04 6.39 3.48
CA MET A 84 -23.32 6.37 4.19
C MET A 84 -24.28 7.48 3.74
N ARG A 85 -23.80 8.52 3.04
CA ARG A 85 -24.65 9.58 2.48
C ARG A 85 -25.61 9.07 1.41
N LEU A 86 -25.35 7.88 0.85
CA LEU A 86 -26.24 7.19 -0.08
C LEU A 86 -27.39 6.48 0.67
N ASN A 87 -28.12 7.26 1.46
CA ASN A 87 -29.17 6.82 2.39
C ASN A 87 -30.49 6.41 1.71
N TYR A 88 -30.47 5.96 0.45
CA TYR A 88 -31.68 5.49 -0.25
C TYR A 88 -31.87 3.97 -0.15
N ILE A 89 -30.82 3.24 0.26
CA ILE A 89 -30.85 1.77 0.45
C ILE A 89 -30.92 1.41 1.93
N TYR A 90 -30.13 2.12 2.74
CA TYR A 90 -29.92 1.85 4.15
C TYR A 90 -30.46 2.99 5.01
N ASN A 91 -31.09 2.63 6.12
CA ASN A 91 -31.40 3.52 7.23
C ASN A 91 -30.43 3.24 8.38
N PHE A 92 -29.51 4.19 8.62
CA PHE A 92 -28.49 4.07 9.66
C PHE A 92 -28.92 4.79 10.93
N SER A 93 -28.60 4.20 12.08
CA SER A 93 -28.91 4.79 13.38
C SER A 93 -27.81 4.50 14.39
N TYR A 94 -27.52 5.50 15.21
CA TYR A 94 -26.72 5.34 16.42
C TYR A 94 -27.63 5.57 17.62
N VAL A 95 -27.77 4.55 18.45
CA VAL A 95 -28.56 4.62 19.68
C VAL A 95 -27.59 4.82 20.83
N ASP A 96 -27.91 5.78 21.69
CA ASP A 96 -27.10 6.12 22.85
C ASP A 96 -28.04 6.47 24.00
N ASN A 97 -28.11 5.60 25.00
CA ASN A 97 -28.93 5.76 26.19
C ASN A 97 -28.15 5.30 27.43
N ASP A 98 -28.74 5.46 28.62
CA ASP A 98 -28.08 5.15 29.90
C ASP A 98 -27.61 3.68 30.02
N ASN A 99 -28.21 2.77 29.25
CA ASN A 99 -27.94 1.33 29.29
C ASN A 99 -27.02 0.85 28.17
N GLU A 100 -27.13 1.42 26.97
CA GLU A 100 -26.36 0.98 25.81
C GLU A 100 -26.10 2.08 24.78
N SER A 101 -24.93 1.99 24.15
CA SER A 101 -24.55 2.76 22.98
C SER A 101 -24.24 1.77 21.84
N TYR A 102 -24.91 1.90 20.70
CA TYR A 102 -24.71 0.99 19.58
C TYR A 102 -24.99 1.60 18.23
N PHE A 103 -24.30 1.09 17.23
CA PHE A 103 -24.59 1.35 15.84
C PHE A 103 -25.45 0.22 15.26
N THR A 104 -26.47 0.60 14.49
CA THR A 104 -27.37 -0.32 13.79
C THR A 104 -27.76 0.22 12.42
N TYR A 105 -28.28 -0.66 11.57
CA TYR A 105 -28.85 -0.30 10.29
C TYR A 105 -30.05 -1.19 9.96
N SER A 106 -30.92 -0.67 9.10
CA SER A 106 -31.95 -1.45 8.40
C SER A 106 -31.93 -1.14 6.91
N MET A 107 -32.53 -2.02 6.12
CA MET A 107 -32.75 -1.82 4.69
C MET A 107 -34.14 -1.25 4.46
N TYR A 108 -34.30 -0.30 3.53
CA TYR A 108 -35.64 0.19 3.16
C TYR A 108 -36.49 -0.87 2.47
N ASN A 109 -35.86 -1.75 1.71
CA ASN A 109 -36.51 -2.97 1.21
C ASN A 109 -36.15 -4.16 2.13
N PRO A 110 -37.10 -4.70 2.91
CA PRO A 110 -36.84 -5.78 3.86
C PRO A 110 -36.55 -7.13 3.17
N GLU A 111 -36.84 -7.30 1.88
CA GLU A 111 -36.53 -8.53 1.14
C GLU A 111 -35.02 -8.66 0.86
N ILE A 112 -34.28 -7.54 0.86
CA ILE A 112 -32.85 -7.56 0.54
C ILE A 112 -32.06 -7.94 1.79
N ILE A 113 -31.36 -9.06 1.71
CA ILE A 113 -30.44 -9.49 2.75
C ILE A 113 -29.19 -8.62 2.71
N SER A 114 -28.77 -8.09 3.86
CA SER A 114 -27.55 -7.30 3.99
C SER A 114 -26.77 -7.68 5.24
N ARG A 115 -25.45 -7.55 5.19
CA ARG A 115 -24.55 -7.77 6.34
C ARG A 115 -23.46 -6.70 6.43
N PHE A 116 -23.18 -6.29 7.66
CA PHE A 116 -22.04 -5.45 8.02
C PHE A 116 -20.99 -6.30 8.74
N ILE A 117 -19.77 -6.35 8.20
CA ILE A 117 -18.72 -7.23 8.71
C ILE A 117 -17.40 -6.47 8.90
N ILE A 118 -16.57 -6.94 9.84
CA ILE A 118 -15.13 -6.69 9.82
C ILE A 118 -14.47 -7.87 9.09
N ASP A 119 -13.95 -7.60 7.90
CA ASP A 119 -13.40 -8.62 7.02
C ASP A 119 -12.00 -9.06 7.47
N ILE A 120 -11.55 -10.24 7.02
CA ILE A 120 -10.15 -10.68 7.18
C ILE A 120 -9.17 -9.68 6.57
N SER A 121 -9.65 -8.81 5.66
CA SER A 121 -8.84 -7.75 5.10
C SER A 121 -8.51 -6.61 6.06
N GLY A 122 -9.11 -6.58 7.25
CA GLY A 122 -9.06 -5.44 8.17
C GLY A 122 -9.88 -4.24 7.69
N GLN A 123 -10.78 -4.43 6.73
CA GLN A 123 -11.75 -3.40 6.35
C GLN A 123 -13.11 -3.81 6.89
N ILE A 124 -13.88 -2.83 7.33
CA ILE A 124 -15.32 -3.02 7.43
C ILE A 124 -15.93 -3.02 6.03
N LYS A 125 -16.96 -3.84 5.85
CA LYS A 125 -17.66 -3.99 4.58
C LYS A 125 -19.16 -4.01 4.84
N GLN A 126 -19.90 -3.19 4.09
CA GLN A 126 -21.33 -3.33 3.94
C GLN A 126 -21.60 -4.14 2.68
N LEU A 127 -22.26 -5.28 2.84
CA LEU A 127 -22.52 -6.24 1.77
C LEU A 127 -24.02 -6.45 1.60
N SER A 128 -24.50 -6.48 0.36
CA SER A 128 -25.87 -6.87 0.02
C SER A 128 -25.87 -8.17 -0.77
N TRP A 129 -26.84 -9.04 -0.52
CA TRP A 129 -27.03 -10.24 -1.31
C TRP A 129 -27.68 -9.89 -2.64
N LEU A 130 -27.12 -10.38 -3.74
CA LEU A 130 -27.72 -10.28 -5.07
C LEU A 130 -28.29 -11.64 -5.48
N ASP A 131 -29.62 -11.77 -5.44
CA ASP A 131 -30.29 -13.03 -5.78
C ASP A 131 -30.02 -13.48 -7.22
N ALA A 132 -29.95 -12.54 -8.18
CA ALA A 132 -29.72 -12.87 -9.59
C ALA A 132 -28.39 -13.59 -9.83
N SER A 133 -27.36 -13.26 -9.05
CA SER A 133 -26.01 -13.82 -9.18
C SER A 133 -25.60 -14.72 -8.02
N GLN A 134 -26.48 -14.91 -7.02
CA GLN A 134 -26.21 -15.69 -5.81
C GLN A 134 -24.88 -15.33 -5.15
N GLN A 135 -24.58 -14.02 -5.04
CA GLN A 135 -23.31 -13.53 -4.51
C GLN A 135 -23.48 -12.29 -3.64
N TRP A 136 -22.52 -12.08 -2.75
CA TRP A 136 -22.43 -10.84 -1.96
C TRP A 136 -21.83 -9.72 -2.81
N ASN A 137 -22.59 -8.65 -2.99
CA ASN A 137 -22.12 -7.41 -3.58
C ASN A 137 -21.57 -6.48 -2.50
N LEU A 138 -20.38 -5.93 -2.74
CA LEU A 138 -19.79 -4.91 -1.88
C LEU A 138 -20.44 -3.56 -2.18
N PHE A 139 -21.12 -3.00 -1.18
CA PHE A 139 -21.72 -1.67 -1.30
C PHE A 139 -20.68 -0.58 -0.98
N TRP A 140 -19.97 -0.74 0.13
CA TRP A 140 -18.81 0.08 0.47
C TRP A 140 -17.89 -0.64 1.46
N SER A 141 -16.66 -0.15 1.56
CA SER A 141 -15.69 -0.60 2.55
C SER A 141 -14.87 0.57 3.08
N GLN A 142 -14.48 0.48 4.34
CA GLN A 142 -13.54 1.40 4.98
C GLN A 142 -12.58 0.64 5.90
N PRO A 143 -11.38 1.15 6.19
CA PRO A 143 -10.76 2.29 5.51
C PRO A 143 -10.31 1.90 4.09
N GLN A 144 -9.60 2.78 3.38
CA GLN A 144 -8.96 2.37 2.14
C GLN A 144 -7.89 1.30 2.39
N PHE A 145 -7.56 0.51 1.36
CA PHE A 145 -6.74 -0.69 1.50
C PHE A 145 -5.38 -0.41 2.18
N CYS A 146 -4.70 0.68 1.82
CA CYS A 146 -3.40 1.04 2.39
C CYS A 146 -3.47 1.75 3.75
N GLU A 147 -4.67 2.20 4.15
CA GLU A 147 -4.90 2.75 5.48
C GLU A 147 -5.01 1.65 6.54
N VAL A 148 -5.32 0.42 6.14
CA VAL A 148 -5.37 -0.75 7.03
C VAL A 148 -3.97 -1.06 7.59
N TYR A 149 -3.92 -1.24 8.91
CA TYR A 149 -2.67 -1.58 9.62
C TYR A 149 -2.11 -2.95 9.22
N ALA A 150 -0.80 -3.02 9.01
CA ALA A 150 -0.03 -4.23 8.69
C ALA A 150 -0.59 -5.04 7.50
N ARG A 151 -1.25 -4.38 6.53
CA ARG A 151 -1.95 -5.05 5.43
C ARG A 151 -1.01 -5.81 4.48
N CYS A 152 0.16 -5.26 4.21
CA CYS A 152 1.16 -5.86 3.32
C CYS A 152 2.19 -6.75 4.03
N GLY A 153 2.00 -6.99 5.33
CA GLY A 153 2.93 -7.75 6.16
C GLY A 153 4.30 -7.07 6.36
N PRO A 154 5.22 -7.74 7.08
CA PRO A 154 6.56 -7.24 7.35
C PRO A 154 7.32 -6.86 6.07
N PHE A 155 8.02 -5.73 6.05
CA PHE A 155 8.74 -5.17 4.89
C PHE A 155 7.94 -4.98 3.58
N GLY A 156 6.63 -5.26 3.57
CA GLY A 156 5.75 -5.01 2.44
C GLY A 156 5.29 -3.56 2.44
N ALA A 157 5.36 -2.92 1.26
CA ALA A 157 4.93 -1.55 1.07
C ALA A 157 3.63 -1.49 0.26
N CYS A 158 2.72 -0.62 0.68
CA CYS A 158 1.43 -0.42 0.04
C CYS A 158 1.47 0.74 -0.96
N GLY A 159 0.80 0.60 -2.10
CA GLY A 159 0.58 1.69 -3.03
C GLY A 159 -0.77 1.58 -3.70
N GLU A 160 -1.63 2.58 -3.47
CA GLU A 160 -3.03 2.61 -3.96
C GLU A 160 -3.12 2.72 -5.49
N ASN A 161 -2.10 3.27 -6.13
CA ASN A 161 -2.07 3.50 -7.58
C ASN A 161 -1.40 2.35 -8.36
N ARG A 162 -1.14 1.20 -7.72
CA ARG A 162 -0.50 0.05 -8.36
C ARG A 162 -1.21 -1.23 -7.95
N LEU A 163 -1.50 -2.09 -8.93
CA LEU A 163 -1.96 -3.46 -8.69
C LEU A 163 -0.79 -4.43 -8.97
N PRO A 164 -0.48 -5.37 -8.06
CA PRO A 164 -1.07 -5.54 -6.73
C PRO A 164 -0.76 -4.37 -5.78
N PHE A 165 -1.67 -4.07 -4.84
CA PHE A 165 -1.52 -2.96 -3.89
C PHE A 165 -0.30 -3.12 -2.98
N CYS A 166 0.07 -4.36 -2.64
CA CYS A 166 1.25 -4.67 -1.85
C CYS A 166 2.41 -5.08 -2.74
N ASN A 167 3.59 -4.48 -2.51
CA ASN A 167 4.82 -4.82 -3.20
C ASN A 167 5.99 -4.86 -2.21
N CYS A 168 6.97 -5.71 -2.49
CA CYS A 168 8.25 -5.67 -1.79
C CYS A 168 9.10 -4.50 -2.30
N LEU A 169 9.80 -3.82 -1.40
CA LEU A 169 10.81 -2.82 -1.77
C LEU A 169 11.98 -3.49 -2.51
N THR A 170 12.78 -2.72 -3.27
CA THR A 170 13.80 -3.22 -4.22
C THR A 170 14.76 -4.28 -3.66
N ALA A 171 15.14 -4.18 -2.38
CA ALA A 171 16.06 -5.10 -1.68
C ALA A 171 15.36 -6.33 -1.03
N PHE A 172 14.06 -6.50 -1.29
CA PHE A 172 13.21 -7.49 -0.65
C PHE A 172 12.44 -8.31 -1.69
N GLU A 173 12.03 -9.50 -1.30
CA GLU A 173 11.22 -10.43 -2.10
C GLU A 173 10.13 -11.08 -1.24
N PRO A 174 9.03 -11.58 -1.83
CA PRO A 174 7.96 -12.19 -1.07
C PRO A 174 8.46 -13.39 -0.25
N ARG A 175 8.06 -13.47 1.02
CA ARG A 175 8.44 -14.59 1.89
C ARG A 175 7.85 -15.93 1.41
N SER A 176 6.64 -15.87 0.84
CA SER A 176 6.00 -16.99 0.13
C SER A 176 5.49 -16.47 -1.21
N PRO A 177 6.20 -16.74 -2.32
CA PRO A 177 5.72 -16.36 -3.66
C PRO A 177 4.32 -16.90 -3.96
N HIS A 178 4.04 -18.14 -3.55
CA HIS A 178 2.72 -18.76 -3.74
C HIS A 178 1.59 -18.00 -3.05
N ASN A 179 1.77 -17.59 -1.78
CA ASN A 179 0.76 -16.81 -1.08
C ASN A 179 0.62 -15.40 -1.70
N TRP A 180 1.74 -14.81 -2.10
CA TRP A 180 1.76 -13.49 -2.74
C TRP A 180 0.96 -13.47 -4.04
N ASP A 181 1.10 -14.51 -4.87
CA ASP A 181 0.33 -14.69 -6.11
C ASP A 181 -1.17 -14.87 -5.86
N LEU A 182 -1.54 -15.40 -4.69
CA LEU A 182 -2.92 -15.51 -4.22
C LEU A 182 -3.43 -14.26 -3.48
N SER A 183 -2.68 -13.15 -3.53
CA SER A 183 -2.98 -11.89 -2.82
C SER A 183 -3.06 -12.03 -1.29
N ASP A 184 -2.41 -13.05 -0.73
CA ASP A 184 -2.15 -13.18 0.69
C ASP A 184 -0.77 -12.60 1.03
N PHE A 185 -0.78 -11.33 1.42
CA PHE A 185 0.41 -10.56 1.77
C PHE A 185 0.78 -10.69 3.26
N SER A 186 0.09 -11.52 4.04
CA SER A 186 0.28 -11.60 5.50
C SER A 186 1.69 -12.04 5.90
N GLY A 187 2.33 -12.87 5.08
CA GLY A 187 3.72 -13.30 5.25
C GLY A 187 4.76 -12.20 4.97
N GLY A 188 4.35 -11.10 4.33
CA GLY A 188 5.21 -9.98 3.97
C GLY A 188 6.36 -10.35 3.03
N CYS A 189 7.41 -9.56 3.12
CA CYS A 189 8.63 -9.69 2.36
C CYS A 189 9.80 -10.06 3.27
N MET A 190 10.84 -10.63 2.67
CA MET A 190 12.12 -10.90 3.30
C MET A 190 13.25 -10.28 2.49
N ARG A 191 14.40 -10.05 3.12
CA ARG A 191 15.58 -9.49 2.44
C ARG A 191 16.10 -10.50 1.43
N LYS A 192 16.48 -10.03 0.23
CA LYS A 192 17.19 -10.83 -0.77
C LYS A 192 18.57 -11.24 -0.25
N THR A 193 19.31 -10.27 0.29
CA THR A 193 20.62 -10.50 0.89
C THR A 193 20.52 -10.39 2.42
N LYS A 194 20.98 -11.42 3.14
CA LYS A 194 20.98 -11.42 4.60
C LYS A 194 21.96 -10.38 5.11
N LEU A 195 21.56 -9.57 6.08
CA LEU A 195 22.49 -8.65 6.75
C LEU A 195 23.25 -9.40 7.84
N SER A 196 24.57 -9.56 7.66
CA SER A 196 25.43 -10.06 8.74
C SER A 196 26.10 -8.90 9.47
N CYS A 197 25.64 -8.60 10.69
CA CYS A 197 26.24 -7.54 11.50
C CYS A 197 27.69 -7.86 11.97
N LYS A 198 28.10 -9.13 11.91
CA LYS A 198 29.42 -9.60 12.36
C LYS A 198 30.40 -9.87 11.22
N ALA A 199 29.92 -10.04 9.98
CA ALA A 199 30.79 -10.31 8.85
C ALA A 199 31.41 -9.01 8.34
N LYS A 200 32.72 -9.01 8.11
CA LYS A 200 33.45 -7.85 7.57
C LYS A 200 33.18 -7.58 6.09
N GLU A 201 32.63 -8.58 5.39
CA GLU A 201 32.48 -8.59 3.93
C GLU A 201 31.23 -7.82 3.45
N GLU A 202 30.15 -7.83 4.23
CA GLU A 202 28.93 -7.09 3.92
C GLU A 202 28.86 -5.79 4.71
N LYS A 203 28.74 -4.68 4.00
CA LYS A 203 28.52 -3.37 4.61
C LYS A 203 27.02 -3.06 4.59
N PRO A 204 26.44 -2.59 5.70
CA PRO A 204 25.06 -2.13 5.68
C PRO A 204 24.93 -0.83 4.87
N GLY A 205 23.81 -0.70 4.18
CA GLY A 205 23.35 0.49 3.50
C GLY A 205 21.89 0.77 3.82
N PHE A 206 21.29 1.73 3.13
CA PHE A 206 19.88 2.09 3.31
C PHE A 206 19.17 2.21 1.98
N ILE A 207 17.90 1.80 1.97
CA ILE A 207 16.95 2.17 0.93
C ILE A 207 15.88 3.10 1.52
N LEU A 208 15.30 3.91 0.65
CA LEU A 208 14.20 4.78 1.01
C LEU A 208 12.87 4.03 0.98
N GLY A 209 12.06 4.21 2.01
CA GLY A 209 10.63 3.92 2.02
C GLY A 209 9.87 5.11 2.60
N TYR A 210 8.55 4.95 2.72
CA TYR A 210 7.69 5.97 3.33
C TYR A 210 6.81 5.34 4.41
N VAL A 211 6.50 6.10 5.44
CA VAL A 211 5.66 5.66 6.57
C VAL A 211 4.71 6.79 6.99
N PRO A 212 3.43 6.50 7.30
CA PRO A 212 2.53 7.49 7.88
C PRO A 212 2.97 7.97 9.27
N SER A 213 2.73 9.24 9.58
CA SER A 213 3.11 9.93 10.83
C SER A 213 2.64 9.23 12.10
N ARG A 214 1.47 8.58 12.05
CA ARG A 214 0.89 7.82 13.18
C ARG A 214 1.81 6.72 13.72
N PHE A 215 2.78 6.27 12.91
CA PHE A 215 3.72 5.22 13.30
C PHE A 215 4.95 5.74 14.05
N PHE A 216 5.11 7.05 14.30
CA PHE A 216 6.19 7.55 15.16
C PHE A 216 6.12 6.99 16.59
N SER A 217 4.92 6.72 17.11
CA SER A 217 4.73 6.09 18.43
C SER A 217 5.30 4.67 18.52
N SER A 218 5.51 4.02 17.37
CA SER A 218 6.11 2.68 17.28
C SER A 218 7.65 2.71 17.22
N SER A 219 8.24 3.91 17.14
CA SER A 219 9.69 4.12 17.10
C SER A 219 10.24 4.44 18.49
N GLU A 220 11.51 4.11 18.71
CA GLU A 220 12.25 4.61 19.86
C GLU A 220 12.80 6.01 19.53
N ASN A 221 12.35 7.02 20.28
CA ASN A 221 12.94 8.35 20.22
C ASN A 221 14.20 8.38 21.08
N LYS A 222 15.37 8.55 20.46
CA LYS A 222 16.63 8.77 21.18
C LYS A 222 16.93 10.26 21.25
N THR A 223 16.37 10.92 22.25
CA THR A 223 16.65 12.31 22.62
C THR A 223 18.12 12.56 23.02
N LEU A 224 18.91 11.51 23.25
CA LEU A 224 20.33 11.57 23.61
C LEU A 224 21.28 11.54 22.41
N LEU A 225 20.78 11.29 21.19
CA LEU A 225 21.63 11.37 20.00
C LEU A 225 21.85 12.85 19.60
N PRO A 226 23.02 13.19 19.04
CA PRO A 226 23.22 14.51 18.46
C PRO A 226 22.09 14.85 17.48
N ASN A 227 21.68 16.10 17.47
CA ASN A 227 20.66 16.64 16.59
C ASN A 227 21.20 16.78 15.14
N ASP A 228 21.59 15.65 14.55
CA ASP A 228 22.23 15.53 13.26
C ASP A 228 21.79 14.22 12.60
N GLU A 229 21.27 14.31 11.39
CA GLU A 229 20.86 13.17 10.57
C GLU A 229 22.04 12.20 10.36
N SER A 230 23.26 12.71 10.20
CA SER A 230 24.44 11.87 9.98
C SER A 230 24.77 11.03 11.21
N ALA A 231 24.61 11.60 12.41
CA ALA A 231 24.73 10.87 13.67
C ALA A 231 23.63 9.79 13.81
N CYS A 232 22.37 10.11 13.51
CA CYS A 232 21.26 9.16 13.52
C CYS A 232 21.50 7.98 12.56
N ARG A 233 21.94 8.29 11.33
CA ARG A 233 22.32 7.31 10.31
C ARG A 233 23.45 6.41 10.77
N ASN A 234 24.53 6.99 11.31
CA ASN A 234 25.70 6.25 11.77
C ASN A 234 25.37 5.37 12.98
N PHE A 235 24.53 5.86 13.89
CA PHE A 235 24.03 5.07 15.01
C PHE A 235 23.31 3.82 14.49
N CYS A 236 22.33 4.01 13.60
CA CYS A 236 21.61 2.89 13.03
C CYS A 236 22.55 1.95 12.27
N LEU A 237 23.52 2.45 11.49
CA LEU A 237 24.49 1.62 10.77
C LEU A 237 25.22 0.62 11.67
N VAL A 238 25.71 1.08 12.82
CA VAL A 238 26.53 0.28 13.74
C VAL A 238 25.68 -0.61 14.65
N ASP A 239 24.49 -0.15 15.03
CA ASP A 239 23.60 -0.92 15.90
C ASP A 239 22.94 -2.08 15.12
N CYS A 240 23.32 -3.31 15.45
CA CYS A 240 22.78 -4.52 14.83
C CYS A 240 21.27 -4.68 15.03
N SER A 241 20.72 -4.08 16.09
CA SER A 241 19.30 -4.13 16.39
C SER A 241 18.52 -3.06 15.64
N CYS A 242 19.17 -2.08 15.00
CA CYS A 242 18.49 -1.08 14.20
C CYS A 242 18.15 -1.61 12.80
N TYR A 243 16.87 -1.62 12.46
CA TYR A 243 16.32 -2.03 11.17
C TYR A 243 15.98 -0.85 10.26
N ALA A 244 15.62 0.30 10.82
CA ALA A 244 15.37 1.52 10.06
C ALA A 244 15.54 2.76 10.94
N TYR A 245 15.77 3.90 10.31
CA TYR A 245 15.77 5.20 10.98
C TYR A 245 15.05 6.27 10.17
N THR A 246 14.61 7.33 10.84
CA THR A 246 14.29 8.60 10.19
C THR A 246 14.76 9.76 11.05
N PHE A 247 14.98 10.91 10.43
CA PHE A 247 15.33 12.16 11.08
C PHE A 247 14.32 13.21 10.66
N VAL A 248 13.42 13.57 11.57
CA VAL A 248 12.31 14.49 11.32
C VAL A 248 12.21 15.45 12.50
N SER A 249 12.03 16.74 12.20
CA SER A 249 11.87 17.78 13.23
C SER A 249 12.96 17.73 14.29
N GLU A 250 14.23 17.58 13.86
CA GLU A 250 15.39 17.56 14.77
C GLU A 250 15.42 16.35 15.74
N GLN A 251 14.66 15.30 15.42
CA GLN A 251 14.57 14.08 16.24
C GLN A 251 14.95 12.84 15.44
N CYS A 252 15.77 11.99 16.07
CA CYS A 252 16.14 10.68 15.53
C CYS A 252 15.17 9.61 16.03
N HIS A 253 14.47 8.98 15.08
CA HIS A 253 13.55 7.89 15.32
C HIS A 253 14.16 6.59 14.79
N LEU A 254 14.19 5.56 15.64
CA LEU A 254 14.78 4.26 15.31
C LEU A 254 13.72 3.16 15.43
N TRP A 255 13.76 2.20 14.50
CA TRP A 255 12.97 0.98 14.57
C TRP A 255 13.88 -0.22 14.83
N ASN A 256 13.64 -0.86 15.97
CA ASN A 256 14.40 -2.02 16.43
C ASN A 256 13.61 -3.34 16.30
N ASP A 257 12.34 -3.26 15.88
CA ASP A 257 11.48 -4.42 15.65
C ASP A 257 11.91 -5.17 14.39
N GLU A 258 12.21 -6.46 14.54
CA GLU A 258 12.60 -7.31 13.44
C GLU A 258 11.42 -7.45 12.45
N GLY A 259 11.64 -7.01 11.21
CA GLY A 259 10.60 -7.07 10.18
C GLY A 259 9.89 -5.75 9.92
N LEU A 260 10.10 -4.73 10.76
CA LEU A 260 9.26 -3.52 10.79
C LEU A 260 7.78 -3.90 10.89
N SER A 261 7.47 -4.93 11.69
CA SER A 261 6.13 -5.52 11.75
C SER A 261 5.10 -4.59 12.40
N ASN A 262 5.59 -3.61 13.15
CA ASN A 262 4.83 -2.54 13.78
C ASN A 262 4.60 -1.32 12.88
N VAL A 263 4.99 -1.38 11.60
CA VAL A 263 4.87 -0.27 10.64
C VAL A 263 4.18 -0.73 9.36
N SER A 264 3.31 0.12 8.80
CA SER A 264 2.84 -0.01 7.41
C SER A 264 3.68 0.88 6.50
N LEU A 265 4.46 0.27 5.61
CA LEU A 265 5.26 1.01 4.62
C LEU A 265 4.40 1.42 3.42
N MET A 266 4.78 2.52 2.78
CA MET A 266 4.17 3.06 1.57
C MET A 266 5.20 3.12 0.43
N LEU A 267 4.74 2.89 -0.81
CA LEU A 267 5.60 2.89 -2.01
C LEU A 267 5.94 4.30 -2.50
N SER A 268 5.15 5.29 -2.13
CA SER A 268 5.33 6.69 -2.50
C SER A 268 4.91 7.59 -1.36
N ASP A 269 5.41 8.81 -1.38
CA ASP A 269 4.88 9.88 -0.53
C ASP A 269 3.43 10.17 -0.93
N SER A 270 2.50 9.76 -0.07
CA SER A 270 1.10 10.17 -0.17
C SER A 270 0.92 11.39 0.74
N ASN A 271 0.94 12.59 0.15
CA ASN A 271 0.61 13.92 0.72
C ASN A 271 0.75 14.12 2.25
N SER A 272 1.54 15.14 2.66
CA SER A 272 1.64 15.85 3.97
C SER A 272 1.67 15.07 5.31
N GLN A 273 1.34 13.78 5.35
CA GLN A 273 1.30 12.96 6.56
C GLN A 273 2.20 11.73 6.47
N THR A 274 2.93 11.53 5.38
CA THR A 274 3.98 10.49 5.31
C THR A 274 5.37 11.10 5.41
N PHE A 275 6.29 10.33 5.98
CA PHE A 275 7.69 10.72 6.13
C PHE A 275 8.58 9.65 5.52
N ALA A 276 9.73 10.10 5.02
CA ALA A 276 10.79 9.22 4.57
C ALA A 276 11.30 8.35 5.73
N ILE A 277 11.49 7.06 5.48
CA ILE A 277 12.15 6.13 6.40
C ILE A 277 13.30 5.44 5.65
N ASN A 278 14.48 5.43 6.27
CA ASN A 278 15.68 4.79 5.74
C ASN A 278 15.79 3.37 6.31
N ILE A 279 15.53 2.37 5.48
CA ILE A 279 15.47 0.95 5.87
C ILE A 279 16.84 0.32 5.64
N LYS A 280 17.40 -0.30 6.69
CA LYS A 280 18.71 -0.93 6.63
C LYS A 280 18.67 -2.20 5.79
N VAL A 281 19.55 -2.26 4.79
CA VAL A 281 19.72 -3.36 3.84
C VAL A 281 21.21 -3.65 3.61
N SER A 282 21.54 -4.73 2.89
CA SER A 282 22.91 -4.94 2.41
C SER A 282 23.30 -3.83 1.42
N SER A 283 24.56 -3.38 1.43
CA SER A 283 25.08 -2.42 0.45
C SER A 283 25.07 -2.94 -0.99
N SER A 284 25.00 -4.27 -1.19
CA SER A 284 24.81 -4.85 -2.53
C SER A 284 23.42 -4.56 -3.11
N ASP A 285 22.44 -4.34 -2.24
CA ASP A 285 21.03 -4.19 -2.59
C ASP A 285 20.59 -2.72 -2.57
N THR A 286 21.48 -1.80 -2.18
CA THR A 286 21.21 -0.37 -2.33
C THR A 286 21.19 -0.04 -3.82
N PRO A 287 20.38 0.95 -4.24
CA PRO A 287 20.51 1.50 -5.58
C PRO A 287 21.93 2.04 -5.71
N THR A 288 22.83 1.28 -6.32
CA THR A 288 24.03 1.85 -6.91
C THR A 288 23.50 2.86 -7.92
N ASN A 289 23.90 4.13 -7.83
CA ASN A 289 23.69 5.10 -8.91
C ASN A 289 23.96 4.35 -10.22
N ALA A 290 22.89 4.00 -10.93
CA ALA A 290 22.98 3.12 -12.08
C ALA A 290 24.03 3.72 -12.99
N SER A 291 25.06 2.92 -13.28
CA SER A 291 26.22 3.20 -14.12
C SER A 291 26.28 4.63 -14.66
N LYS A 292 27.32 5.41 -14.32
CA LYS A 292 27.78 6.46 -15.24
C LYS A 292 27.92 5.78 -16.61
N ILE A 293 26.93 5.92 -17.48
CA ILE A 293 27.05 5.56 -18.89
C ILE A 293 28.27 6.35 -19.30
N ASN A 294 29.34 5.66 -19.65
CA ASN A 294 30.59 6.29 -19.97
C ASN A 294 30.31 7.15 -21.21
N THR A 295 30.06 8.46 -21.03
CA THR A 295 29.53 9.37 -22.05
C THR A 295 30.40 9.34 -23.31
N LYS A 296 31.68 8.97 -23.16
CA LYS A 296 32.63 8.71 -24.24
C LYS A 296 32.17 7.62 -25.23
N VAL A 297 31.52 6.55 -24.76
CA VAL A 297 31.03 5.44 -25.61
C VAL A 297 29.78 5.87 -26.38
N LEU A 298 28.88 6.63 -25.78
CA LEU A 298 27.68 7.16 -26.45
C LEU A 298 28.05 8.19 -27.53
N VAL A 299 29.00 9.09 -27.24
CA VAL A 299 29.50 10.08 -28.21
C VAL A 299 30.25 9.39 -29.36
N ALA A 300 31.06 8.36 -29.09
CA ALA A 300 31.74 7.61 -30.14
C ALA A 300 30.77 6.89 -31.10
N GLY A 301 29.66 6.35 -30.57
CA GLY A 301 28.59 5.74 -31.37
C GLY A 301 27.88 6.75 -32.28
N ILE A 302 27.58 7.94 -31.78
CA ILE A 302 26.89 8.99 -32.57
C ILE A 302 27.82 9.54 -33.67
N VAL A 303 29.10 9.77 -33.36
CA VAL A 303 30.08 10.29 -34.33
C VAL A 303 30.31 9.27 -35.45
N SER A 304 30.49 7.98 -35.14
CA SER A 304 30.67 6.95 -36.16
C SER A 304 29.44 6.76 -37.06
N GLY A 305 28.23 6.82 -36.48
CA GLY A 305 26.99 6.77 -37.24
C GLY A 305 26.83 7.95 -38.20
N PHE A 306 27.18 9.17 -37.77
CA PHE A 306 27.09 10.37 -38.60
C PHE A 306 28.05 10.34 -39.80
N PHE A 307 29.30 9.89 -39.59
CA PHE A 307 30.26 9.73 -40.69
C PHE A 307 29.82 8.65 -41.70
N GLY A 308 29.24 7.54 -41.23
CA GLY A 308 28.70 6.50 -42.11
C GLY A 308 27.57 7.01 -43.01
N LEU A 309 26.65 7.81 -42.45
CA LEU A 309 25.50 8.34 -43.19
C LEU A 309 25.91 9.40 -44.23
N VAL A 310 26.88 10.26 -43.90
CA VAL A 310 27.45 11.25 -44.84
C VAL A 310 28.16 10.56 -46.02
N LEU A 311 28.91 9.49 -45.75
CA LEU A 311 29.57 8.70 -46.80
C LEU A 311 28.54 8.09 -47.75
N LEU A 312 27.49 7.46 -47.24
CA LEU A 312 26.43 6.87 -48.06
C LEU A 312 25.71 7.92 -48.92
N CYS A 313 25.38 9.07 -48.35
CA CYS A 313 24.79 10.18 -49.10
C CYS A 313 25.73 10.71 -50.21
N SER A 314 27.03 10.83 -49.92
CA SER A 314 28.00 11.30 -50.92
C SER A 314 28.15 10.32 -52.09
N ILE A 315 28.16 9.01 -51.81
CA ILE A 315 28.17 7.96 -52.83
C ILE A 315 26.90 8.01 -53.67
N GLY A 316 25.74 8.17 -53.03
CA GLY A 316 24.45 8.35 -53.72
C GLY A 316 24.46 9.54 -54.69
N VAL A 317 25.00 10.70 -54.27
CA VAL A 317 25.12 11.89 -55.11
C VAL A 317 26.09 11.66 -56.28
N ILE A 318 27.21 10.97 -56.06
CA ILE A 318 28.17 10.65 -57.11
C ILE A 318 27.54 9.70 -58.14
N CYS A 319 26.86 8.64 -57.69
CA CYS A 319 26.14 7.71 -58.55
C CYS A 319 25.04 8.42 -59.35
N TYR A 320 24.25 9.29 -58.70
CA TYR A 320 23.24 10.11 -59.37
C TYR A 320 23.85 11.02 -60.44
N ARG A 321 24.96 11.71 -60.13
CA ARG A 321 25.67 12.56 -61.11
C ARG A 321 26.23 11.76 -62.28
N ARG A 322 26.74 10.55 -62.04
CA ARG A 322 27.24 9.64 -63.09
C ARG A 322 26.09 9.15 -63.98
N ALA A 323 24.98 8.71 -63.40
CA ALA A 323 23.78 8.30 -64.15
C ALA A 323 23.22 9.46 -64.99
N LYS A 324 23.16 10.68 -64.41
CA LYS A 324 22.72 11.88 -65.12
C LYS A 324 23.66 12.25 -66.28
N ARG A 325 24.99 12.14 -66.12
CA ARG A 325 25.94 12.35 -67.23
C ARG A 325 25.79 11.33 -68.35
N GLN A 326 25.56 10.05 -68.02
CA GLN A 326 25.31 9.02 -69.02
C GLN A 326 23.99 9.26 -69.78
N ALA A 327 22.94 9.73 -69.09
CA ALA A 327 21.68 10.11 -69.73
C ALA A 327 21.84 11.30 -70.71
N TYR A 328 22.65 12.31 -70.36
CA TYR A 328 22.95 13.42 -71.27
C TYR A 328 23.80 13.00 -72.48
N LEU A 329 24.72 12.04 -72.32
CA LEU A 329 25.50 11.50 -73.44
C LEU A 329 24.61 10.71 -74.40
N LEU A 330 23.66 9.91 -73.90
CA LEU A 330 22.69 9.19 -74.75
C LEU A 330 21.74 10.15 -75.48
N LEU A 331 21.29 11.23 -74.84
CA LEU A 331 20.48 12.28 -75.48
C LEU A 331 21.29 13.13 -76.49
N GLY A 332 22.59 13.32 -76.27
CA GLY A 332 23.50 14.00 -77.20
C GLY A 332 23.79 13.17 -78.45
N VAL A 333 23.95 11.86 -78.31
CA VAL A 333 24.12 10.94 -79.45
C VAL A 333 22.85 10.86 -80.29
N HIS A 334 21.67 10.92 -79.68
CA HIS A 334 20.41 10.89 -80.42
C HIS A 334 20.16 12.16 -81.28
N LYS A 335 20.76 13.30 -80.90
CA LYS A 335 20.68 14.56 -81.67
C LYS A 335 21.62 14.63 -82.87
N VAL A 336 22.68 13.81 -82.91
CA VAL A 336 23.64 13.76 -84.03
C VAL A 336 23.20 12.79 -85.14
N ILE A 337 22.30 11.84 -84.84
CA ILE A 337 21.79 10.87 -85.81
C ILE A 337 20.60 11.43 -86.63
N ASN A 338 19.99 12.54 -86.22
CA ASN A 338 18.82 13.16 -86.86
C ASN A 338 19.12 14.52 -87.52
N HIS A 339 20.30 14.71 -88.10
CA HIS A 339 20.58 15.91 -88.89
C HIS A 339 21.40 15.65 -90.15
#